data_AF-A0A059WKH3-F1
#
_entry.id   AF-A0A059WKH3-F1
#
_cell.length_a   1.000
_cell.length_b   1.000
_cell.length_c   1.000
_cell.angle_alpha   90.00
_cell.angle_beta   90.00
_cell.angle_gamma   90.00
#
_symmetry.space_group_name_H-M   'P 1'
#
loop_
_entity.id
_entity.type
_entity.pdbx_description
1 polymer ?
#
loop_
_entity_poly.entity_id
_entity_poly.type
_entity_poly.pdbx_seq_one_letter_code
_entity_poly.pdbx_strand_id
1 'polypeptide(L)'
;TVAWGFDYFDAKPALLVADDADTTVGATNCAYDRVLAFGSISRKTSQAYPFNFQQELGLDLAQAKLVSDHYPVEFTVNIDGTKSSNPVQSIDEEEPQQGEGDNLPPVPVDPVCGAENYLSKGGYCMGYFGKAKQRVSQICCPVNN
;
A
#
# COMPACT_ATOMS: atom_id res chain seq x y z
N THR A 1 -6.54 30.24 -24.73
CA THR A 1 -6.00 29.57 -23.54
C THR A 1 -6.59 28.19 -23.50
N VAL A 2 -5.79 27.13 -23.61
CA VAL A 2 -6.29 25.75 -23.57
C VAL A 2 -6.68 25.46 -22.12
N ALA A 3 -7.98 25.30 -21.88
CA ALA A 3 -8.51 24.94 -20.58
C ALA A 3 -8.20 23.47 -20.31
N TRP A 4 -7.41 23.18 -19.28
CA TRP A 4 -6.90 21.82 -19.00
C TRP A 4 -7.93 20.91 -18.32
N GLY A 5 -9.22 21.21 -18.47
CA GLY A 5 -10.30 20.48 -17.81
C GLY A 5 -10.39 20.70 -16.29
N PHE A 6 -9.49 21.50 -15.71
CA PHE A 6 -9.46 21.81 -14.27
C PHE A 6 -9.73 23.28 -13.95
N ASP A 7 -9.85 24.13 -14.97
CA ASP A 7 -10.14 25.56 -14.87
C ASP A 7 -11.49 25.88 -14.19
N TYR A 8 -12.32 24.85 -13.98
CA TYR A 8 -13.56 24.96 -13.21
C TYR A 8 -13.33 25.14 -11.70
N PHE A 9 -12.17 24.71 -11.18
CA PHE A 9 -11.86 24.81 -9.75
C PHE A 9 -10.86 25.94 -9.50
N ASP A 10 -11.26 26.90 -8.66
CA ASP A 10 -10.42 28.05 -8.28
C ASP A 10 -9.14 27.68 -7.52
N ALA A 11 -9.06 26.45 -7.00
CA ALA A 11 -7.96 25.95 -6.19
C ALA A 11 -7.39 24.65 -6.76
N LYS A 12 -6.06 24.50 -6.61
CA LYS A 12 -5.35 23.26 -6.94
C LYS A 12 -5.98 22.06 -6.21
N PRO A 13 -6.18 20.90 -6.87
CA PRO A 13 -6.64 19.71 -6.18
C PRO A 13 -5.67 19.22 -5.12
N ALA A 14 -6.23 18.60 -4.08
CA ALA A 14 -5.47 17.74 -3.19
C ALA A 14 -5.26 16.39 -3.87
N LEU A 15 -4.00 15.99 -4.03
CA LEU A 15 -3.62 14.63 -4.42
C LEU A 15 -3.64 13.76 -3.16
N LEU A 16 -4.48 12.72 -3.16
CA LEU A 16 -4.70 11.88 -1.97
C LEU A 16 -3.93 10.56 -2.00
N VAL A 17 -3.51 10.09 -3.18
CA VAL A 17 -2.61 8.93 -3.33
C VAL A 17 -1.19 9.46 -3.50
N ALA A 18 -0.29 9.10 -2.59
CA ALA A 18 1.11 9.51 -2.63
C ALA A 18 1.82 9.02 -3.89
N ASP A 19 2.84 9.75 -4.34
CA ASP A 19 3.58 9.42 -5.57
C ASP A 19 4.40 8.13 -5.45
N ASP A 20 4.72 7.71 -4.23
CA ASP A 20 5.46 6.50 -3.89
C ASP A 20 4.56 5.31 -3.53
N ALA A 21 3.23 5.46 -3.61
CA ALA A 21 2.31 4.34 -3.44
C ALA A 21 2.42 3.35 -4.61
N ASP A 22 2.33 2.06 -4.32
CA ASP A 22 2.27 1.03 -5.36
C ASP A 22 0.83 0.58 -5.56
N THR A 23 0.25 0.94 -6.71
CA THR A 23 -1.13 0.55 -7.06
C THR A 23 -1.16 -0.67 -7.99
N THR A 24 -0.04 -1.38 -8.17
CA THR A 24 0.09 -2.44 -9.19
C THR A 24 0.29 -3.82 -8.58
N VAL A 25 -0.37 -4.83 -9.16
CA VAL A 25 -0.16 -6.24 -8.84
C VAL A 25 1.00 -6.77 -9.68
N GLY A 26 2.23 -6.69 -9.16
CA GLY A 26 3.38 -7.24 -9.86
C GLY A 26 4.73 -6.68 -9.46
N ALA A 27 5.57 -6.47 -10.48
CA ALA A 27 6.98 -6.12 -10.30
C ALA A 27 7.26 -4.62 -10.52
N THR A 28 6.24 -3.86 -10.91
CA THR A 28 6.31 -2.40 -10.95
C THR A 28 6.05 -1.85 -9.56
N ASN A 29 6.57 -0.65 -9.28
CA ASN A 29 6.24 0.11 -8.09
C ASN A 29 5.80 1.48 -8.58
N CYS A 30 4.50 1.61 -8.87
CA CYS A 30 3.96 2.77 -9.57
C CYS A 30 2.61 3.18 -9.00
N ALA A 31 2.45 4.47 -8.71
CA ALA A 31 1.18 5.07 -8.36
C ALA A 31 0.41 5.45 -9.63
N TYR A 32 -0.15 4.47 -10.35
CA TYR A 32 -0.95 4.76 -11.55
C TYR A 32 -2.37 5.20 -11.20
N ASP A 33 -2.97 4.57 -10.20
CA ASP A 33 -4.32 4.88 -9.73
C ASP A 33 -4.28 6.06 -8.77
N ARG A 34 -5.05 7.11 -9.07
CA ARG A 34 -4.98 8.39 -8.35
C ARG A 34 -6.36 8.84 -7.89
N VAL A 35 -6.37 9.51 -6.75
CA VAL A 35 -7.54 10.21 -6.22
C VAL A 35 -7.20 11.69 -6.08
N LEU A 36 -8.01 12.54 -6.70
CA LEU A 36 -7.91 13.99 -6.66
C LEU A 36 -9.18 14.56 -6.00
N ALA A 37 -9.02 15.34 -4.94
CA ALA A 37 -10.14 16.00 -4.26
C ALA A 37 -10.10 17.51 -4.49
N PHE A 38 -11.26 18.09 -4.82
CA PHE A 38 -11.41 19.51 -5.16
C PHE A 38 -12.34 20.20 -4.17
N GLY A 39 -12.07 21.48 -3.89
CA GLY A 39 -12.95 22.29 -3.04
C GLY A 39 -13.02 21.80 -1.58
N SER A 40 -14.14 22.04 -0.91
CA SER A 40 -14.27 21.83 0.54
C SER A 40 -14.24 20.35 0.96
N ILE A 41 -14.59 19.42 0.06
CA ILE A 41 -14.59 17.98 0.35
C ILE A 41 -13.19 17.47 0.67
N SER A 42 -12.14 18.07 0.09
CA SER A 42 -10.74 17.70 0.35
C SER A 42 -10.36 17.74 1.83
N ARG A 43 -11.01 18.58 2.64
CA ARG A 43 -10.76 18.68 4.10
C ARG A 43 -11.50 17.62 4.92
N LYS A 44 -12.44 16.94 4.29
CA LYS A 44 -13.27 15.87 4.87
C LYS A 44 -12.83 14.50 4.39
N THR A 45 -12.01 14.42 3.35
CA THR A 45 -11.50 13.17 2.79
C THR A 45 -10.17 12.81 3.42
N SER A 46 -9.97 11.53 3.74
CA SER A 46 -8.68 11.01 4.19
C SER A 46 -7.63 10.98 3.06
N GLN A 47 -6.39 10.65 3.40
CA GLN A 47 -5.45 10.13 2.40
C GLN A 47 -6.01 8.82 1.82
N ALA A 48 -5.59 8.50 0.60
CA ALA A 48 -6.00 7.31 -0.12
C ALA A 48 -4.82 6.33 -0.24
N TYR A 49 -5.10 5.04 -0.06
CA TYR A 49 -4.09 4.00 -0.06
C TYR A 49 -4.48 2.82 -0.95
N PRO A 50 -3.52 2.13 -1.59
CA PRO A 50 -3.78 0.90 -2.30
C PRO A 50 -4.22 -0.21 -1.32
N PHE A 51 -5.31 -0.91 -1.64
CA PHE A 51 -5.74 -2.11 -0.95
C PHE A 51 -5.07 -3.34 -1.57
N ASN A 52 -4.05 -3.87 -0.89
CA ASN A 52 -3.29 -5.02 -1.37
C ASN A 52 -4.07 -6.33 -1.13
N PHE A 53 -5.07 -6.60 -1.97
CA PHE A 53 -5.88 -7.83 -1.89
C PHE A 53 -5.06 -9.11 -2.02
N GLN A 54 -3.87 -9.06 -2.63
CA GLN A 54 -2.98 -10.22 -2.70
C GLN A 54 -2.50 -10.60 -1.29
N GLN A 55 -2.04 -9.62 -0.53
CA GLN A 55 -1.59 -9.83 0.85
C GLN A 55 -2.77 -10.18 1.76
N GLU A 56 -3.85 -9.40 1.72
CA GLU A 56 -4.99 -9.54 2.63
C GLU A 56 -5.73 -10.87 2.49
N LEU A 57 -5.76 -11.43 1.28
CA LEU A 57 -6.41 -12.72 1.00
C LEU A 57 -5.42 -13.89 0.89
N GLY A 58 -4.13 -13.65 1.14
CA GLY A 58 -3.08 -14.68 1.08
C GLY A 58 -2.91 -15.32 -0.30
N LEU A 59 -3.09 -14.54 -1.38
CA LEU A 59 -2.98 -15.01 -2.76
C LEU A 59 -1.51 -15.05 -3.20
N ASP A 60 -1.17 -16.06 -3.99
CA ASP A 60 0.05 -15.99 -4.77
C ASP A 60 -0.08 -14.98 -5.92
N LEU A 61 1.04 -14.62 -6.54
CA LEU A 61 1.06 -13.62 -7.62
C LEU A 61 0.22 -14.05 -8.84
N ALA A 62 0.17 -15.34 -9.15
CA ALA A 62 -0.59 -15.83 -10.30
C ALA A 62 -2.10 -15.71 -10.02
N GLN A 63 -2.53 -16.07 -8.81
CA GLN A 63 -3.90 -15.91 -8.34
C GLN A 63 -4.31 -14.44 -8.30
N ALA A 64 -3.48 -13.56 -7.74
CA ALA A 64 -3.78 -12.13 -7.70
C ALA A 64 -3.94 -11.53 -9.10
N LYS A 65 -3.08 -11.93 -10.06
CA LYS A 65 -3.18 -11.51 -11.47
C LYS A 65 -4.40 -12.03 -12.21
N LEU A 66 -5.07 -13.08 -11.72
CA LEU A 66 -6.36 -13.51 -12.25
C LEU A 66 -7.50 -12.56 -11.83
N VAL A 67 -7.32 -11.83 -10.72
CA VAL A 67 -8.28 -10.84 -10.24
C VAL A 67 -8.09 -9.51 -10.98
N SER A 68 -6.89 -8.95 -10.94
CA SER A 68 -6.55 -7.65 -11.53
C SER A 68 -5.03 -7.47 -11.62
N ASP A 69 -4.57 -6.58 -12.49
CA ASP A 69 -3.19 -6.09 -12.52
C ASP A 69 -2.97 -4.81 -11.67
N HIS A 70 -4.04 -4.28 -11.06
CA HIS A 70 -4.01 -3.11 -10.17
C HIS A 70 -4.72 -3.38 -8.84
N TYR A 71 -4.21 -2.80 -7.76
CA TYR A 71 -4.86 -2.72 -6.46
C TYR A 71 -5.87 -1.57 -6.44
N PRO A 72 -7.08 -1.75 -5.88
CA PRO A 72 -8.01 -0.64 -5.63
C PRO A 72 -7.34 0.42 -4.75
N VAL A 73 -7.66 1.70 -4.97
CA VAL A 73 -7.27 2.79 -4.05
C VAL A 73 -8.49 3.19 -3.21
N GLU A 74 -8.36 3.17 -1.90
CA GLU A 74 -9.45 3.40 -0.96
C GLU A 74 -9.22 4.62 -0.05
N PHE A 75 -10.31 5.27 0.35
CA PHE A 75 -10.31 6.44 1.21
C PHE A 75 -11.70 6.62 1.84
N THR A 76 -11.76 7.40 2.92
CA THR A 76 -13.00 7.70 3.65
C THR A 76 -13.36 9.17 3.52
N VAL A 77 -14.66 9.47 3.51
CA VAL A 77 -15.19 10.84 3.54
C VAL A 77 -16.00 11.03 4.82
N ASN A 78 -15.58 11.97 5.66
CA ASN A 78 -16.27 12.31 6.91
C ASN A 78 -17.40 13.31 6.61
N ILE A 79 -18.65 12.86 6.68
CA ILE A 79 -19.80 13.68 6.29
C ILE A 79 -20.22 14.64 7.42
N ASP A 80 -19.82 14.32 8.65
CA ASP A 80 -20.33 14.84 9.93
C ASP A 80 -19.77 16.23 10.32
N GLY A 81 -18.92 16.83 9.46
CA GLY A 81 -18.38 18.18 9.66
C GLY A 81 -17.14 18.27 10.54
N THR A 82 -16.71 17.15 11.16
CA THR A 82 -15.43 17.04 11.86
C THR A 82 -14.28 16.84 10.87
N LYS A 83 -13.14 17.50 11.09
CA LYS A 83 -11.95 17.31 10.24
C LYS A 83 -11.46 15.87 10.37
N SER A 84 -11.06 15.25 9.25
CA SER A 84 -10.43 13.93 9.28
C SER A 84 -9.10 14.01 10.01
N SER A 85 -9.10 13.61 11.28
CA SER A 85 -7.91 13.19 12.00
C SER A 85 -7.86 11.67 11.94
N ASN A 86 -6.96 11.11 11.15
CA ASN A 86 -6.51 9.74 11.42
C ASN A 86 -5.56 9.78 12.64
N PRO A 87 -5.54 8.75 13.51
CA PRO A 87 -5.64 7.34 13.14
C PRO A 87 -6.92 6.65 13.61
N VAL A 88 -7.37 5.69 12.81
CA VAL A 88 -8.24 4.61 13.24
C VAL A 88 -7.56 3.90 14.42
N GLN A 89 -8.13 4.06 15.61
CA GLN A 89 -7.98 3.09 16.69
C GLN A 89 -9.09 2.05 16.49
N SER A 90 -8.66 0.79 16.51
CA SER A 90 -9.41 -0.45 16.71
C SER A 90 -10.90 -0.29 17.01
N ILE A 91 -11.73 -0.80 16.10
CA ILE A 91 -13.03 -1.34 16.51
C ILE A 91 -12.74 -2.56 17.39
N ASP A 92 -13.31 -2.57 18.58
CA ASP A 92 -13.31 -3.71 19.48
C ASP A 92 -14.06 -4.86 18.80
N GLU A 93 -13.32 -5.83 18.24
CA GLU A 93 -13.88 -7.13 17.88
C GLU A 93 -14.20 -7.89 19.18
N GLU A 94 -15.47 -8.18 19.38
CA GLU A 94 -15.94 -9.00 20.48
C GLU A 94 -15.39 -10.44 20.31
N GLU A 95 -14.52 -10.83 21.23
CA GLU A 95 -13.83 -12.12 21.31
C GLU A 95 -14.81 -13.31 21.43
N PRO A 96 -14.74 -14.35 20.57
CA PRO A 96 -15.25 -15.66 20.91
C PRO A 96 -14.26 -16.39 21.83
N GLN A 97 -14.77 -16.83 22.98
CA GLN A 97 -14.06 -17.39 24.13
C GLN A 97 -12.90 -18.36 23.81
N GLN A 98 -11.74 -18.01 24.38
CA GLN A 98 -10.59 -18.83 24.80
C GLN A 98 -10.73 -20.36 24.65
N GLY A 99 -9.96 -20.92 23.71
CA GLY A 99 -9.37 -22.25 23.83
C GLY A 99 -7.88 -22.11 24.19
N GLU A 100 -7.44 -22.81 25.23
CA GLU A 100 -6.06 -22.87 25.71
C GLU A 100 -5.06 -23.18 24.57
N GLY A 101 -4.14 -22.26 24.33
CA GLY A 101 -2.98 -22.43 23.45
C GLY A 101 -1.84 -21.56 23.97
N ASP A 102 -0.67 -22.19 24.16
CA ASP A 102 0.48 -21.67 24.89
C ASP A 102 0.94 -20.26 24.45
N ASN A 103 1.06 -19.34 25.40
CA ASN A 103 1.67 -18.01 25.20
C ASN A 103 3.17 -18.14 24.91
N LEU A 104 3.54 -18.26 23.63
CA LEU A 104 4.89 -17.87 23.19
C LEU A 104 4.89 -16.42 22.71
N PRO A 105 5.94 -15.64 23.02
CA PRO A 105 6.09 -14.29 22.49
C PRO A 105 6.08 -14.31 20.96
N PRO A 106 5.59 -13.25 20.29
CA PRO A 106 5.62 -13.17 18.83
C PRO A 106 7.06 -13.32 18.36
N VAL A 107 7.32 -14.44 17.68
CA VAL A 107 8.62 -14.72 17.06
C VAL A 107 8.86 -13.61 16.04
N PRO A 108 10.03 -12.95 16.04
CA PRO A 108 10.39 -12.02 14.97
C PRO A 108 10.25 -12.77 13.64
N VAL A 109 9.29 -12.35 12.81
CA VAL A 109 9.18 -12.89 11.45
C VAL A 109 10.36 -12.33 10.67
N ASP A 110 11.40 -13.15 10.54
CA ASP A 110 12.56 -12.81 9.73
C ASP A 110 12.09 -12.45 8.31
N PRO A 111 12.56 -11.32 7.75
CA PRO A 111 12.17 -10.90 6.42
C PRO A 111 12.56 -11.98 5.41
N VAL A 112 11.60 -12.41 4.59
CA VAL A 112 11.86 -13.42 3.57
C VAL A 112 12.72 -12.78 2.49
N CYS A 113 13.99 -13.12 2.50
CA CYS A 113 14.98 -12.47 1.67
C CYS A 113 15.14 -13.06 0.26
N GLY A 114 14.71 -14.30 0.03
CA GLY A 114 15.02 -15.01 -1.21
C GLY A 114 16.50 -15.41 -1.30
N ALA A 115 16.90 -15.99 -2.44
CA ALA A 115 18.27 -16.41 -2.73
C ALA A 115 19.02 -15.35 -3.56
N GLU A 116 20.35 -15.38 -3.53
CA GLU A 116 21.22 -14.55 -4.39
C GLU A 116 20.91 -13.04 -4.34
N ASN A 117 20.87 -12.47 -3.13
CA ASN A 117 20.47 -11.07 -2.96
C ASN A 117 21.54 -10.08 -3.43
N TYR A 118 21.15 -9.03 -4.15
CA TYR A 118 22.06 -8.01 -4.65
C TYR A 118 21.43 -6.61 -4.70
N LEU A 119 22.28 -5.59 -4.61
CA LEU A 119 21.88 -4.20 -4.83
C LEU A 119 21.82 -3.91 -6.32
N SER A 120 20.64 -3.50 -6.80
CA SER A 120 20.47 -2.98 -8.15
C SER A 120 21.18 -1.63 -8.33
N LYS A 121 21.40 -1.20 -9.58
CA LYS A 121 21.95 0.14 -9.89
C LYS A 121 21.14 1.30 -9.31
N GLY A 122 19.84 1.09 -9.05
CA GLY A 122 18.96 2.07 -8.42
C GLY A 122 18.98 2.04 -6.88
N GLY A 123 19.86 1.23 -6.26
CA GLY A 123 19.98 1.14 -4.81
C GLY A 123 18.94 0.22 -4.14
N TYR A 124 18.14 -0.52 -4.90
CA TYR A 124 17.15 -1.46 -4.34
C TYR A 124 17.74 -2.84 -4.12
N CYS A 125 17.45 -3.46 -2.97
CA CYS A 125 17.78 -4.85 -2.71
C CYS A 125 16.85 -5.80 -3.48
N MET A 126 17.43 -6.70 -4.27
CA MET A 126 16.73 -7.69 -5.08
C MET A 126 17.10 -9.09 -4.60
N GLY A 127 16.11 -9.99 -4.52
CA GLY A 127 16.30 -11.42 -4.21
C GLY A 127 15.59 -12.31 -5.23
N TYR A 128 16.02 -13.57 -5.32
CA TYR A 128 15.46 -14.58 -6.22
C TYR A 128 14.52 -15.54 -5.48
N PHE A 129 13.34 -15.75 -6.07
CA PHE A 129 12.36 -16.74 -5.66
C PHE A 129 12.19 -17.73 -6.81
N GLY A 130 13.06 -18.75 -6.82
CA GLY A 130 13.21 -19.64 -7.97
C GLY A 130 13.80 -18.90 -9.17
N LYS A 131 13.01 -18.74 -10.24
CA LYS A 131 13.42 -18.00 -11.45
C LYS A 131 12.97 -16.53 -11.45
N ALA A 132 12.10 -16.14 -10.52
CA ALA A 132 11.61 -14.78 -10.42
C ALA A 132 12.56 -13.93 -9.58
N LYS A 133 12.82 -12.70 -10.01
CA LYS A 133 13.50 -11.68 -9.21
C LYS A 133 12.45 -10.75 -8.60
N GLN A 134 12.57 -10.44 -7.32
CA GLN A 134 11.69 -9.54 -6.61
C GLN A 134 12.51 -8.59 -5.73
N ARG A 135 12.01 -7.37 -5.53
CA ARG A 135 12.59 -6.46 -4.55
C ARG A 135 12.26 -6.94 -3.15
N VAL A 136 13.25 -7.00 -2.28
CA VAL A 136 13.11 -7.46 -0.89
C VAL A 136 13.55 -6.36 0.08
N SER A 137 13.36 -6.60 1.38
CA SER A 137 13.78 -5.65 2.42
C SER A 137 15.28 -5.35 2.32
N GLN A 138 15.67 -4.13 2.63
CA GLN A 138 17.06 -3.70 2.50
C GLN A 138 18.02 -4.45 3.43
N ILE A 139 17.49 -5.01 4.53
CA ILE A 139 18.22 -5.88 5.46
C ILE A 139 18.67 -7.20 4.84
N CYS A 140 18.07 -7.60 3.70
CA CYS A 140 18.41 -8.81 2.97
C CYS A 140 19.66 -8.68 2.10
N CYS A 141 20.12 -7.45 1.86
CA CYS A 141 21.33 -7.18 1.09
C CYS A 141 22.44 -6.70 2.00
N PRO A 142 23.71 -7.06 1.71
CA PRO A 142 24.84 -6.46 2.38
C PRO A 142 24.83 -4.94 2.17
N VAL A 143 25.03 -4.17 3.24
CA VAL A 143 25.37 -2.76 3.13
C VAL A 143 26.76 -2.66 2.49
N ASN A 144 26.87 -1.95 1.37
CA ASN A 144 28.16 -1.64 0.77
C ASN A 144 28.94 -0.78 1.77
N ASN A 145 30.08 -1.29 2.25
CA ASN A 145 31.06 -0.55 3.05
C ASN A 145 31.88 0.36 2.13
#